data_AF-J9EC51-F1
#
_entry.id   AF-J9EC51-F1
#
_cell.length_a   1.000
_cell.length_b   1.000
_cell.length_c   1.000
_cell.angle_alpha   90.00
_cell.angle_beta   90.00
_cell.angle_gamma   90.00
#
_symmetry.space_group_name_H-M   'P 1'
#
loop_
_entity.id
_entity.type
_entity.pdbx_description
1 polymer ?
#
loop_
_entity_poly.entity_id
_entity_poly.type
_entity_poly.pdbx_seq_one_letter_code
_entity_poly.pdbx_strand_id
1 'polypeptide(L)'
;MNDDSSKPINMLYATPSVTTFKHLNPAFRIYEIEPGINYRIVNFHTYFLNLTKIGMNTTSPVWELLYSAKEEYSLNDLSPASWDLLINKIIYEKSTYNRFIRNSNRRDNFICEKKCRYNVLCNLRKGHHNMTLCNHLPFPRNPRYFKSYPSYKLLGTVDNAGKTTLTVTKQQQQQYTNIIMLLKKKLRSYILKRFLQLFLLSQN
;
A
#
# COMPACT_ATOMS: atom_id res chain seq x y z
N MET A 1 -10.41 24.18 0.76
CA MET A 1 -9.87 22.89 0.28
C MET A 1 -10.53 22.46 -1.05
N ASN A 2 -10.60 23.39 -2.02
CA ASN A 2 -11.17 23.16 -3.36
C ASN A 2 -10.16 23.50 -4.48
N ASP A 3 -8.94 23.84 -4.08
CA ASP A 3 -7.85 24.32 -4.93
C ASP A 3 -6.61 23.51 -4.58
N ASP A 4 -6.00 22.88 -5.59
CA ASP A 4 -4.81 22.04 -5.44
C ASP A 4 -3.50 22.84 -5.36
N SER A 5 -3.56 24.16 -5.50
CA SER A 5 -2.44 25.08 -5.21
C SER A 5 -2.42 25.58 -3.76
N SER A 6 -3.47 25.29 -2.98
CA SER A 6 -3.56 25.72 -1.58
C SER A 6 -2.55 25.00 -0.67
N LYS A 7 -2.11 25.68 0.39
CA LYS A 7 -1.12 25.15 1.34
C LYS A 7 -1.59 23.83 1.98
N PRO A 8 -0.79 22.75 1.98
CA PRO A 8 -1.12 21.52 2.67
C PRO A 8 -1.04 21.72 4.19
N ILE A 9 -2.09 21.34 4.91
CA ILE A 9 -2.22 21.55 6.37
C ILE A 9 -2.37 20.26 7.17
N ASN A 10 -2.68 19.13 6.52
CA ASN A 10 -2.88 17.85 7.20
C ASN A 10 -2.61 16.67 6.26
N MET A 11 -2.47 15.47 6.82
CA MET A 11 -2.25 14.22 6.12
C MET A 11 -3.17 13.12 6.66
N LEU A 12 -3.72 12.32 5.76
CA LEU A 12 -4.41 11.07 6.10
C LEU A 12 -3.57 9.89 5.62
N TYR A 13 -3.25 8.98 6.52
CA TYR A 13 -2.53 7.76 6.18
C TYR A 13 -3.48 6.59 5.94
N ALA A 14 -3.65 6.21 4.68
CA ALA A 14 -4.31 4.95 4.33
C ALA A 14 -3.34 3.77 4.58
N THR A 15 -3.68 2.89 5.51
CA THR A 15 -2.90 1.69 5.83
C THR A 15 -3.27 0.51 4.94
N PRO A 16 -2.32 -0.39 4.65
CA PRO A 16 -2.63 -1.58 3.87
C PRO A 16 -3.49 -2.58 4.67
N SER A 17 -4.11 -3.51 3.96
CA SER A 17 -4.92 -4.58 4.54
C SER A 17 -4.10 -5.82 4.89
N VAL A 18 -4.47 -6.50 5.99
CA VAL A 18 -3.97 -7.86 6.26
C VAL A 18 -4.60 -8.87 5.28
N THR A 19 -5.85 -8.64 4.84
CA THR A 19 -6.48 -9.49 3.83
C THR A 19 -5.83 -9.32 2.45
N THR A 20 -5.86 -10.39 1.66
CA THR A 20 -5.35 -10.44 0.29
C THR A 20 -6.30 -9.82 -0.74
N PHE A 21 -7.51 -9.41 -0.35
CA PHE A 21 -8.55 -8.99 -1.28
C PHE A 21 -8.22 -7.64 -1.97
N LYS A 22 -8.12 -7.55 -3.31
CA LYS A 22 -7.96 -8.65 -4.28
C LYS A 22 -6.50 -8.72 -4.74
N HIS A 23 -5.91 -9.92 -4.68
CA HIS A 23 -4.60 -10.27 -5.19
C HIS A 23 -3.42 -9.42 -4.67
N LEU A 24 -3.46 -8.96 -3.42
CA LEU A 24 -2.36 -8.24 -2.78
C LEU A 24 -1.69 -9.10 -1.70
N ASN A 25 -0.39 -8.89 -1.51
CA ASN A 25 0.35 -9.51 -0.40
C ASN A 25 -0.15 -8.93 0.94
N PRO A 26 -0.51 -9.73 1.96
CA PRO A 26 -0.89 -9.26 3.30
C PRO A 26 0.13 -8.26 3.85
N ALA A 27 -0.31 -7.20 4.52
CA ALA A 27 0.58 -6.23 5.15
C ALA A 27 -0.02 -5.59 6.40
N PHE A 28 0.86 -5.07 7.24
CA PHE A 28 0.52 -4.21 8.37
C PHE A 28 1.52 -3.05 8.46
N ARG A 29 1.19 -2.04 9.25
CA ARG A 29 2.04 -0.86 9.46
C ARG A 29 2.24 -0.61 10.95
N ILE A 30 3.45 -0.19 11.31
CA ILE A 30 3.82 0.32 12.64
C ILE A 30 4.16 1.80 12.47
N TYR A 31 3.57 2.66 13.29
CA TYR A 31 3.88 4.09 13.33
C TYR A 31 4.86 4.38 14.45
N GLU A 32 5.84 5.23 14.16
CA GLU A 32 6.69 5.87 15.17
C GLU A 32 6.13 7.26 15.42
N ILE A 33 5.84 7.56 16.68
CA ILE A 33 5.22 8.81 17.09
C ILE A 33 6.14 9.46 18.13
N GLU A 34 6.42 10.75 17.96
CA GLU A 34 7.21 11.47 18.96
C GLU A 34 6.45 11.54 20.29
N PRO A 35 7.12 11.33 21.43
CA PRO A 35 6.52 11.56 22.73
C PRO A 35 6.34 13.07 22.97
N GLY A 36 5.30 13.46 23.70
CA GLY A 36 5.08 14.84 24.12
C GLY A 36 3.85 15.49 23.48
N ILE A 37 3.90 16.81 23.29
CA ILE A 37 2.70 17.65 23.11
C ILE A 37 2.03 17.46 21.75
N ASN A 38 2.80 17.24 20.67
CA ASN A 38 2.26 17.30 19.31
C ASN A 38 1.92 15.91 18.70
N TYR A 39 2.36 14.82 19.33
CA TYR A 39 2.14 13.43 18.87
C TYR A 39 2.32 13.23 17.36
N ARG A 40 3.33 13.89 16.77
CA ARG A 40 3.58 13.80 15.32
C ARG A 40 4.10 12.41 14.98
N ILE A 41 3.61 11.89 13.87
CA ILE A 41 4.19 10.69 13.26
C ILE A 41 5.55 11.10 12.67
N VAL A 42 6.62 10.51 13.18
CA VAL A 42 8.01 10.80 12.75
C VAL A 42 8.51 9.82 11.70
N ASN A 43 8.03 8.57 11.72
CA ASN A 43 8.24 7.60 10.65
C ASN A 43 7.11 6.55 10.68
N PHE A 44 7.07 5.70 9.66
CA PHE A 44 6.32 4.45 9.74
C PHE A 44 7.04 3.36 8.97
N HIS A 45 6.78 2.12 9.38
CA HIS A 45 7.31 0.90 8.77
C HIS A 45 6.17 0.04 8.29
N THR A 46 6.18 -0.33 7.01
CA THR A 46 5.23 -1.29 6.46
C THR A 46 5.91 -2.64 6.31
N TYR A 47 5.29 -3.68 6.85
CA TYR A 47 5.71 -5.06 6.70
C TYR A 47 4.71 -5.78 5.82
N PHE A 48 5.20 -6.69 4.99
CA PHE A 48 4.36 -7.49 4.12
C PHE A 48 4.78 -8.95 4.14
N LEU A 49 3.84 -9.82 3.81
CA LEU A 49 4.08 -11.23 3.59
C LEU A 49 4.16 -11.48 2.09
N ASN A 50 5.36 -11.76 1.58
CA ASN A 50 5.54 -12.00 0.16
C ASN A 50 5.07 -13.41 -0.22
N LEU A 51 3.83 -13.51 -0.70
CA LEU A 51 3.21 -14.79 -1.02
C LEU A 51 3.91 -15.54 -2.15
N THR A 52 4.68 -14.88 -3.03
CA THR A 52 5.42 -15.56 -4.10
C THR A 52 6.63 -16.34 -3.59
N LYS A 53 7.14 -15.99 -2.40
CA LYS A 53 8.27 -16.68 -1.76
C LYS A 53 7.84 -17.86 -0.88
N ILE A 54 6.53 -18.04 -0.65
CA ILE A 54 6.02 -19.10 0.23
C ILE A 54 5.84 -20.38 -0.58
N GLY A 55 6.73 -21.35 -0.37
CA GLY A 55 6.58 -22.72 -0.90
C GLY A 55 5.63 -23.58 -0.08
N MET A 56 5.20 -24.73 -0.63
CA MET A 56 4.27 -25.66 0.02
C MET A 56 4.76 -26.18 1.39
N ASN A 57 6.09 -26.28 1.57
CA ASN A 57 6.70 -26.78 2.80
C ASN A 57 7.02 -25.68 3.84
N THR A 58 6.52 -24.45 3.63
CA THR A 58 6.79 -23.33 4.54
C THR A 58 6.01 -23.51 5.84
N THR A 59 6.70 -23.85 6.93
CA THR A 59 6.08 -24.09 8.24
C THR A 59 5.69 -22.79 8.96
N SER A 60 6.36 -21.67 8.66
CA SER A 60 6.06 -20.34 9.23
C SER A 60 6.24 -19.23 8.20
N PRO A 61 5.24 -18.36 8.00
CA PRO A 61 5.39 -17.18 7.14
C PRO A 61 6.41 -16.21 7.75
N VAL A 62 7.32 -15.68 6.92
CA VAL A 62 8.25 -14.62 7.31
C VAL A 62 7.68 -13.28 6.83
N TRP A 63 7.46 -12.36 7.77
CA TRP A 63 7.09 -10.99 7.46
C TRP A 63 8.36 -10.19 7.17
N GLU A 64 8.42 -9.61 5.98
CA GLU A 64 9.56 -8.83 5.50
C GLU A 64 9.23 -7.33 5.62
N LEU A 65 10.23 -6.50 5.91
CA LEU A 65 10.08 -5.06 5.81
C LEU A 65 9.85 -4.72 4.33
N LEU A 66 8.70 -4.11 4.02
CA LEU A 66 8.39 -3.63 2.68
C LEU A 66 9.14 -2.33 2.40
N TYR A 67 8.99 -1.36 3.31
CA TYR A 67 9.65 -0.06 3.31
C TYR A 67 9.39 0.69 4.62
N SER A 68 10.21 1.70 4.86
CA SER A 68 9.96 2.78 5.81
C SER A 68 9.85 4.11 5.08
N ALA A 69 8.98 5.00 5.54
CA ALA A 69 8.61 6.20 4.78
C ALA A 69 9.79 7.14 4.52
N LYS A 70 10.63 7.37 5.54
CA LYS A 70 11.77 8.29 5.45
C LYS A 70 12.84 7.75 4.51
N GLU A 71 13.21 6.48 4.66
CA GLU A 71 14.30 5.86 3.92
C GLU A 71 13.92 5.65 2.44
N GLU A 72 12.70 5.15 2.17
CA GLU A 72 12.22 4.86 0.81
C GLU A 72 12.13 6.10 -0.09
N TYR A 73 11.74 7.24 0.51
CA TYR A 73 11.48 8.49 -0.22
C TYR A 73 12.45 9.61 0.14
N SER A 74 13.48 9.32 0.94
CA SER A 74 14.48 10.28 1.41
C SER A 74 13.85 11.52 2.04
N LEU A 75 12.87 11.30 2.94
CA LEU A 75 12.15 12.39 3.63
C LEU A 75 12.84 12.75 4.95
N ASN A 76 13.03 14.04 5.20
CA ASN A 76 13.55 14.55 6.46
C ASN A 76 12.50 14.42 7.59
N ASP A 77 11.25 14.74 7.26
CA ASP A 77 10.08 14.63 8.14
C ASP A 77 8.84 14.14 7.35
N LEU A 78 7.77 13.83 8.07
CA LEU A 78 6.49 13.42 7.50
C LEU A 78 5.41 14.52 7.59
N SER A 79 5.83 15.79 7.50
CA SER A 79 4.91 16.94 7.48
C SER A 79 4.05 16.97 6.21
N PRO A 80 2.90 17.67 6.22
CA PRO A 80 2.08 17.84 5.02
C PRO A 80 2.86 18.45 3.83
N ALA A 81 3.79 19.37 4.10
CA ALA A 81 4.63 19.97 3.07
C ALA A 81 5.61 18.95 2.45
N SER A 82 6.26 18.11 3.27
CA SER A 82 7.15 17.05 2.78
C SER A 82 6.42 16.02 1.92
N TRP A 83 5.20 15.64 2.31
CA TRP A 83 4.36 14.77 1.49
C TRP A 83 3.93 15.42 0.18
N ASP A 84 3.58 16.70 0.18
CA ASP A 84 3.22 17.42 -1.04
C ASP A 84 4.40 17.52 -2.05
N LEU A 85 5.61 17.79 -1.55
CA LEU A 85 6.82 17.75 -2.36
C LEU A 85 7.08 16.34 -2.92
N LEU A 86 6.85 15.29 -2.13
CA LEU A 86 6.94 13.92 -2.61
C LEU A 86 5.89 13.62 -3.69
N ILE A 87 4.66 14.14 -3.57
CA ILE A 87 3.63 13.98 -4.61
C ILE A 87 4.14 14.55 -5.94
N ASN A 88 4.79 15.72 -5.94
CA ASN A 88 5.41 16.27 -7.15
C ASN A 88 6.46 15.32 -7.73
N LYS A 89 7.34 14.74 -6.90
CA LYS A 89 8.31 13.73 -7.36
C LYS A 89 7.62 12.48 -7.91
N ILE A 90 6.56 11.98 -7.29
CA ILE A 90 5.78 10.82 -7.78
C ILE A 90 5.16 11.13 -9.16
N ILE A 91 4.73 12.37 -9.40
CA ILE A 91 4.14 12.76 -10.69
C ILE A 91 5.19 12.74 -11.80
N TYR A 92 6.34 13.38 -11.58
CA TYR A 92 7.32 13.68 -12.62
C TYR A 92 8.48 12.67 -12.73
N GLU A 93 8.85 11.98 -11.65
CA GLU A 93 9.96 11.04 -11.64
C GLU A 93 9.47 9.60 -11.75
N LYS A 94 9.84 8.92 -12.85
CA LYS A 94 9.43 7.53 -13.10
C LYS A 94 9.87 6.54 -12.01
N SER A 95 11.08 6.70 -11.47
CA SER A 95 11.62 5.82 -10.42
C SER A 95 10.82 5.94 -9.12
N THR A 96 10.52 7.17 -8.70
CA THR A 96 9.71 7.46 -7.51
C THR A 96 8.28 6.98 -7.68
N TYR A 97 7.69 7.17 -8.87
CA TYR A 97 6.39 6.58 -9.22
C TYR A 97 6.39 5.05 -9.09
N ASN A 98 7.37 4.37 -9.66
CA ASN A 98 7.46 2.91 -9.62
C ASN A 98 7.56 2.38 -8.19
N ARG A 99 8.39 3.01 -7.35
CA ARG A 99 8.48 2.71 -5.90
C ARG A 99 7.12 2.88 -5.22
N PHE A 100 6.47 4.02 -5.43
CA PHE A 100 5.16 4.30 -4.86
C PHE A 100 4.10 3.26 -5.26
N ILE A 101 4.05 2.88 -6.54
CA ILE A 101 3.12 1.87 -7.05
C ILE A 101 3.42 0.49 -6.46
N ARG A 102 4.69 0.07 -6.42
CA ARG A 102 5.12 -1.19 -5.80
C ARG A 102 4.72 -1.23 -4.33
N ASN A 103 4.92 -0.14 -3.58
CA ASN A 103 4.60 -0.07 -2.16
C ASN A 103 3.09 -0.04 -1.88
N SER A 104 2.32 0.68 -2.71
CA SER A 104 0.85 0.74 -2.59
C SER A 104 0.18 -0.60 -2.89
N ASN A 105 0.69 -1.32 -3.90
CA ASN A 105 0.12 -2.61 -4.32
C ASN A 105 0.82 -3.81 -3.66
N ARG A 106 1.97 -3.58 -3.00
CA ARG A 106 2.77 -4.61 -2.32
C ARG A 106 3.16 -5.76 -3.24
N ARG A 107 3.43 -5.44 -4.51
CA ARG A 107 3.77 -6.39 -5.58
C ARG A 107 4.81 -5.81 -6.52
N ASP A 108 5.78 -6.63 -6.87
CA ASP A 108 6.91 -6.18 -7.70
C ASP A 108 6.53 -6.06 -9.20
N ASN A 109 5.55 -6.83 -9.66
CA ASN A 109 5.14 -6.88 -11.08
C ASN A 109 3.81 -6.16 -11.37
N PHE A 110 3.40 -5.21 -10.54
CA PHE A 110 2.14 -4.48 -10.75
C PHE A 110 2.31 -3.32 -11.73
N ILE A 111 1.58 -3.34 -12.84
CA ILE A 111 1.62 -2.29 -13.88
C ILE A 111 0.42 -1.37 -13.70
N CYS A 112 0.69 -0.10 -13.39
CA CYS A 112 -0.33 0.95 -13.25
C CYS A 112 -0.01 2.08 -14.21
N GLU A 113 -0.66 2.12 -15.37
CA GLU A 113 -0.47 3.16 -16.37
C GLU A 113 -1.79 3.73 -16.87
N LYS A 114 -1.73 4.82 -17.65
CA LYS A 114 -2.91 5.48 -18.24
C LYS A 114 -3.94 5.85 -17.16
N LYS A 115 -5.11 5.19 -17.17
CA LYS A 115 -6.22 5.46 -16.24
C LYS A 115 -5.85 5.17 -14.80
N CYS A 116 -5.12 4.07 -14.57
CA CYS A 116 -4.68 3.70 -13.23
C CYS A 116 -3.79 4.79 -12.65
N ARG A 117 -2.76 5.20 -13.42
CA ARG A 117 -1.82 6.26 -13.04
C ARG A 117 -2.55 7.57 -12.75
N TYR A 118 -3.41 8.03 -13.66
CA TYR A 118 -4.19 9.25 -13.46
C TYR A 118 -5.01 9.22 -12.17
N ASN A 119 -5.77 8.13 -11.95
CA ASN A 119 -6.62 8.00 -10.77
C ASN A 119 -5.81 7.98 -9.48
N VAL A 120 -4.71 7.23 -9.46
CA VAL A 120 -3.83 7.13 -8.30
C VAL A 120 -3.25 8.50 -7.96
N LEU A 121 -2.67 9.21 -8.94
CA LEU A 121 -2.08 10.52 -8.72
C LEU A 121 -3.13 11.56 -8.29
N CYS A 122 -4.30 11.55 -8.93
CA CYS A 122 -5.42 12.44 -8.61
C CYS A 122 -5.89 12.24 -7.16
N ASN A 123 -5.87 11.00 -6.65
CA ASN A 123 -6.28 10.73 -5.28
C ASN A 123 -5.26 11.18 -4.21
N LEU A 124 -4.00 11.46 -4.55
CA LEU A 124 -2.97 11.81 -3.57
C LEU A 124 -3.21 13.15 -2.88
N ARG A 125 -3.80 14.14 -3.57
CA ARG A 125 -4.17 15.46 -3.01
C ARG A 125 -5.66 15.57 -2.65
N LYS A 126 -6.46 14.53 -2.93
CA LYS A 126 -7.91 14.57 -2.72
C LYS A 126 -8.28 14.25 -1.27
N GLY A 127 -8.43 15.29 -0.47
CA GLY A 127 -9.13 15.21 0.83
C GLY A 127 -10.65 15.36 0.74
N HIS A 128 -11.20 15.66 -0.45
CA HIS A 128 -12.63 15.85 -0.69
C HIS A 128 -13.02 15.30 -2.06
N HIS A 129 -14.29 14.94 -2.26
CA HIS A 129 -14.83 14.46 -3.53
C HIS A 129 -15.01 15.60 -4.56
N ASN A 130 -13.95 16.39 -4.80
CA ASN A 130 -13.94 17.47 -5.78
C ASN A 130 -12.89 17.19 -6.87
N MET A 131 -13.30 17.32 -8.14
CA MET A 131 -12.44 17.08 -9.31
C MET A 131 -11.45 18.22 -9.56
N THR A 132 -11.73 19.44 -9.06
CA THR A 132 -10.80 20.58 -9.19
C THR A 132 -9.45 20.31 -8.51
N LEU A 133 -9.39 19.34 -7.58
CA LEU A 133 -8.17 18.95 -6.88
C LEU A 133 -7.16 18.16 -7.73
N CYS A 134 -7.46 17.92 -9.02
CA CYS A 134 -6.60 17.16 -9.94
C CYS A 134 -6.09 18.00 -11.12
N ASN A 135 -6.17 19.33 -11.01
CA ASN A 135 -5.81 20.27 -12.07
C ASN A 135 -4.30 20.36 -12.31
N HIS A 136 -3.51 20.08 -11.27
CA HIS A 136 -2.05 20.00 -11.29
C HIS A 136 -1.49 18.85 -12.15
N LEU A 137 -2.31 17.88 -12.53
CA LEU A 137 -1.84 16.74 -13.31
C LEU A 137 -1.65 17.12 -14.79
N PRO A 138 -0.50 16.77 -15.40
CA PRO A 138 -0.21 17.11 -16.81
C PRO A 138 -1.01 16.28 -17.82
N PHE A 139 -1.93 15.41 -17.39
CA PHE A 139 -2.66 14.48 -18.25
C PHE A 139 -4.06 15.02 -18.58
N PRO A 140 -4.52 14.95 -19.84
CA PRO A 140 -5.80 15.53 -20.25
C PRO A 140 -6.98 14.85 -19.53
N ARG A 141 -7.91 15.66 -19.01
CA ARG A 141 -9.13 15.27 -18.27
C ARG A 141 -10.14 14.41 -19.06
N ASN A 142 -9.85 14.04 -20.31
CA ASN A 142 -10.90 13.65 -21.25
C ASN A 142 -11.45 12.23 -20.98
N PRO A 143 -12.70 12.09 -20.48
CA PRO A 143 -13.29 10.79 -20.13
C PRO A 143 -13.48 9.87 -21.34
N ARG A 144 -13.48 10.44 -22.56
CA ARG A 144 -13.71 9.71 -23.82
C ARG A 144 -12.56 8.78 -24.21
N TYR A 145 -11.33 9.02 -23.73
CA TYR A 145 -10.19 8.11 -23.94
C TYR A 145 -10.14 6.95 -22.93
N PHE A 146 -11.07 6.89 -21.98
CA PHE A 146 -11.13 5.86 -20.95
C PHE A 146 -12.30 4.88 -21.13
N LYS A 147 -12.75 4.66 -22.38
CA LYS A 147 -13.70 3.59 -22.71
C LYS A 147 -13.02 2.22 -22.62
N SER A 148 -13.55 1.38 -21.73
CA SER A 148 -13.36 -0.08 -21.59
C SER A 148 -11.94 -0.63 -21.77
N TYR A 149 -11.08 -0.52 -20.76
CA TYR A 149 -9.91 -1.38 -20.65
C TYR A 149 -9.76 -1.90 -19.22
N PRO A 150 -9.30 -3.15 -19.02
CA PRO A 150 -9.19 -3.75 -17.69
C PRO A 150 -8.34 -2.88 -16.78
N SER A 151 -8.83 -2.64 -15.57
CA SER A 151 -8.28 -1.69 -14.59
C SER A 151 -6.85 -2.05 -14.10
N TYR A 152 -6.29 -3.17 -14.53
CA TYR A 152 -5.00 -3.73 -14.16
C TYR A 152 -4.74 -4.93 -15.08
N LYS A 153 -3.51 -5.09 -15.59
CA LYS A 153 -3.07 -6.36 -16.20
C LYS A 153 -1.97 -6.94 -15.32
N LEU A 154 -2.21 -8.14 -14.78
CA LEU A 154 -1.14 -8.97 -14.24
C LEU A 154 -0.41 -9.57 -15.43
N LEU A 155 0.90 -9.37 -15.51
CA LEU A 155 1.71 -10.04 -16.52
C LEU A 155 1.72 -11.55 -16.17
N GLY A 156 0.99 -12.36 -16.96
CA GLY A 156 0.95 -13.83 -16.81
C GLY A 156 -0.41 -14.49 -16.54
N THR A 157 -1.56 -13.78 -16.58
CA THR A 157 -2.87 -14.43 -16.46
C THR A 157 -3.49 -14.69 -17.84
N VAL A 158 -3.69 -15.96 -18.19
CA VAL A 158 -4.50 -16.40 -19.33
C VAL A 158 -5.98 -16.23 -18.94
N ASP A 159 -6.70 -15.42 -19.71
CA ASP A 159 -8.14 -15.21 -19.56
C ASP A 159 -8.90 -16.43 -20.10
N ASN A 160 -9.21 -17.41 -19.24
CA ASN A 160 -10.26 -18.38 -19.52
C ASN A 160 -11.43 -18.11 -18.58
N ALA A 161 -12.43 -17.41 -19.11
CA ALA A 161 -13.77 -17.30 -18.54
C ALA A 161 -14.48 -18.66 -18.67
N GLY A 162 -14.15 -19.59 -17.78
CA GLY A 162 -14.95 -20.76 -17.46
C GLY A 162 -15.45 -20.63 -16.03
N LYS A 163 -16.76 -20.47 -15.82
CA LYS A 163 -17.38 -20.60 -14.50
C LYS A 163 -17.30 -22.07 -14.09
N THR A 164 -16.18 -22.48 -13.48
CA THR A 164 -16.13 -23.72 -12.72
C THR A 164 -16.55 -23.41 -11.30
N THR A 165 -17.76 -23.79 -10.92
CA THR A 165 -18.20 -23.76 -9.53
C THR A 165 -17.37 -24.81 -8.77
N LEU A 166 -16.26 -24.38 -8.16
CA LEU A 166 -15.50 -25.21 -7.24
C LEU A 166 -16.38 -25.42 -5.99
N THR A 167 -16.98 -26.60 -5.87
CA THR A 167 -17.62 -27.05 -4.63
C THR A 167 -16.52 -27.29 -3.58
N VAL A 168 -16.25 -26.25 -2.79
CA VAL A 168 -15.31 -26.33 -1.66
C VAL A 168 -15.89 -27.32 -0.64
N THR A 169 -15.17 -28.40 -0.37
CA THR A 169 -15.60 -29.40 0.61
C THR A 169 -15.50 -28.82 2.02
N LYS A 170 -16.34 -29.29 2.97
CA LYS A 170 -16.28 -28.85 4.38
C LYS A 170 -14.86 -29.01 4.97
N GLN A 171 -14.09 -30.00 4.52
CA GLN A 171 -12.70 -30.22 4.94
C GLN A 171 -11.76 -29.12 4.41
N GLN A 172 -11.88 -28.70 3.15
CA GLN A 172 -11.11 -27.57 2.61
C GLN A 172 -11.46 -26.25 3.31
N GLN A 173 -12.74 -26.04 3.64
CA GLN A 173 -13.19 -24.88 4.42
C GLN A 173 -12.58 -24.88 5.84
N GLN A 174 -12.58 -26.02 6.51
CA GLN A 174 -11.97 -26.20 7.84
C GLN A 174 -10.46 -25.95 7.80
N GLN A 175 -9.77 -26.52 6.80
CA GLN A 175 -8.33 -26.36 6.60
C GLN A 175 -7.96 -24.89 6.34
N TYR A 176 -8.71 -24.19 5.50
CA TYR A 176 -8.53 -22.75 5.27
C TYR A 176 -8.71 -21.95 6.57
N THR A 177 -9.74 -22.27 7.35
CA THR A 177 -10.03 -21.58 8.61
C THR A 177 -8.90 -21.79 9.64
N ASN A 178 -8.38 -23.01 9.73
CA ASN A 178 -7.25 -23.35 10.59
C ASN A 178 -5.95 -22.63 10.17
N ILE A 179 -5.68 -22.59 8.86
CA ILE A 179 -4.53 -21.85 8.31
C ILE A 179 -4.67 -20.36 8.62
N ILE A 180 -5.83 -19.75 8.38
CA ILE A 180 -6.06 -18.33 8.67
C ILE A 180 -5.93 -18.04 10.18
N MET A 181 -6.44 -18.90 11.06
CA MET A 181 -6.25 -18.76 12.51
C MET A 181 -4.77 -18.82 12.90
N LEU A 182 -4.02 -19.78 12.36
CA LEU A 182 -2.59 -19.91 12.63
C LEU A 182 -1.81 -18.67 12.14
N LEU A 183 -2.13 -18.20 10.93
CA LEU A 183 -1.54 -16.97 10.36
C LEU A 183 -1.84 -15.75 11.23
N LYS A 184 -3.09 -15.60 11.72
CA LYS A 184 -3.47 -14.52 12.64
C LYS A 184 -2.71 -14.59 13.97
N LYS A 185 -2.57 -15.78 14.57
CA LYS A 185 -1.83 -15.96 15.83
C LYS A 185 -0.34 -15.64 15.65
N LYS A 186 0.28 -16.11 14.58
CA LYS A 186 1.68 -15.83 14.25
C LYS A 186 1.90 -14.34 13.94
N LEU A 187 0.99 -13.70 13.22
CA LEU A 187 1.00 -12.26 12.97
C LEU A 187 0.98 -11.46 14.28
N ARG A 188 0.08 -11.79 15.22
CA ARG A 188 0.03 -11.12 16.53
C ARG A 188 1.35 -11.25 17.30
N SER A 189 1.94 -12.45 17.33
CA SER A 189 3.23 -12.68 17.98
C SER A 189 4.36 -11.90 17.32
N TYR A 190 4.40 -11.84 15.99
CA TYR A 190 5.39 -11.07 15.25
C TYR A 190 5.27 -9.57 15.53
N ILE A 191 4.05 -9.01 15.46
CA ILE A 191 3.80 -7.60 15.77
C ILE A 191 4.30 -7.28 17.17
N LEU A 192 4.00 -8.11 18.17
CA LEU A 192 4.43 -7.88 19.55
C LEU A 192 5.96 -7.91 19.71
N LYS A 193 6.62 -8.90 19.11
CA LYS A 193 8.10 -8.99 19.14
C LYS A 193 8.77 -7.79 18.48
N ARG A 194 8.26 -7.36 17.32
CA ARG A 194 8.83 -6.23 16.61
C ARG A 194 8.58 -4.91 17.33
N PHE A 195 7.39 -4.75 17.90
CA PHE A 195 7.08 -3.60 18.76
C PHE A 195 8.07 -3.50 19.92
N LEU A 196 8.32 -4.61 20.63
CA LEU A 196 9.31 -4.66 21.71
C LEU A 196 10.73 -4.33 21.21
N GLN A 197 11.14 -4.86 20.07
CA GLN A 197 12.47 -4.58 19.50
C GLN A 197 12.66 -3.09 19.17
N LEU A 198 11.65 -2.45 18.57
CA LEU A 198 11.70 -1.02 18.26
C LEU A 198 11.70 -0.16 19.53
N PHE A 199 10.91 -0.54 20.54
CA PHE A 199 10.88 0.16 21.83
C PHE A 199 12.20 0.04 22.61
N LEU A 200 12.80 -1.13 22.64
CA LEU A 200 14.04 -1.37 23.40
C LEU A 200 15.25 -0.69 22.74
N LEU A 201 15.24 -0.53 21.42
CA LEU A 201 16.29 0.20 20.70
C LEU A 201 16.19 1.73 20.81
N SER A 202 15.07 2.29 21.29
CA SER A 202 14.93 3.74 21.50
C SER A 202 15.37 4.21 22.88
N GLN A 203 15.90 3.33 23.74
CA GLN A 203 16.33 3.65 25.10
C GLN A 203 17.86 3.82 25.27
N ASN A 204 18.62 3.70 24.19
CA ASN A 204 20.07 4.02 24.13
C ASN A 204 20.31 5.17 23.15
#